data_AF-A0A820XND8-F1
#
_entry.id   AF-A0A820XND8-F1
#
_cell.length_a   1.000
_cell.length_b   1.000
_cell.length_c   1.000
_cell.angle_alpha   90.00
_cell.angle_beta   90.00
_cell.angle_gamma   90.00
#
_symmetry.space_group_name_H-M   'P 1'
#
loop_
_entity.id
_entity.type
_entity.pdbx_description
1 polymer ?
#
loop_
_entity_poly.entity_id
_entity_poly.type
_entity_poly.pdbx_seq_one_letter_code
_entity_poly.pdbx_strand_id
1 'polypeptide(L)'
;MFCRKHLIKISHRCFSNESRINSFIKSKLMSAEDVAEKLPEKVTIGASGFTPAGYPKVIPGAFAQRIKNSKNPENFSINLYTGASTGDELDGVLARTGRLKLKIPYQSHPDLRKLINNGKLNFIDMHLSHVSRYIREGIFPSIDVAIIEACDVTSDGRIYLTNSSGMSSTYLALAKDIYIELNEAHPLEMKGLHDIYLPELHTGRPINIDYVDDRI
;
A
#
# COMPACT_ATOMS: atom_id res chain seq x y z
N MET A 1 -8.10 0.34 -9.91
CA MET A 1 -8.97 -0.85 -9.80
C MET A 1 -9.25 -1.12 -8.32
N PHE A 2 -10.41 -1.67 -7.95
CA PHE A 2 -10.78 -1.89 -6.54
C PHE A 2 -10.81 -3.39 -6.22
N CYS A 3 -10.14 -3.80 -5.15
CA CYS A 3 -10.20 -5.15 -4.61
C CYS A 3 -11.06 -5.17 -3.34
N ARG A 4 -12.03 -6.09 -3.28
CA ARG A 4 -12.91 -6.28 -2.10
C ARG A 4 -12.37 -7.40 -1.23
N LYS A 5 -12.25 -7.17 0.08
CA LYS A 5 -12.04 -8.25 1.05
C LYS A 5 -13.38 -8.91 1.37
N HIS A 6 -13.59 -10.15 0.92
CA HIS A 6 -14.58 -11.04 1.53
C HIS A 6 -13.88 -11.82 2.66
N LEU A 7 -14.24 -11.52 3.91
CA LEU A 7 -13.78 -12.30 5.06
C LEU A 7 -14.40 -13.70 5.00
N ILE A 8 -13.56 -14.71 4.75
CA ILE A 8 -13.95 -16.11 4.95
C ILE A 8 -14.10 -16.34 6.46
N LYS A 9 -15.37 -16.47 6.88
CA LYS A 9 -15.90 -17.09 8.11
C LYS A 9 -15.11 -16.87 9.40
N ILE A 10 -15.42 -15.76 10.08
CA ILE A 10 -15.48 -15.72 11.54
C ILE A 10 -16.94 -15.38 11.90
N SER A 11 -17.49 -16.17 12.82
CA SER A 11 -18.86 -16.14 13.31
C SER A 11 -19.44 -14.73 13.51
N HIS A 12 -20.62 -14.51 12.95
CA HIS A 12 -21.59 -13.46 13.31
C HIS A 12 -21.09 -12.00 13.43
N ARG A 13 -20.89 -11.35 12.28
CA ARG A 13 -21.35 -9.97 11.93
C ARG A 13 -20.63 -9.49 10.67
N CYS A 14 -21.02 -10.00 9.49
CA CYS A 14 -20.69 -9.36 8.22
C CYS A 14 -21.68 -8.21 8.00
N PHE A 15 -21.24 -6.97 8.18
CA PHE A 15 -21.97 -5.82 7.65
C PHE A 15 -21.59 -5.64 6.19
N SER A 16 -22.25 -6.36 5.28
CA SER A 16 -22.21 -6.05 3.85
C SER A 16 -22.99 -4.76 3.62
N ASN A 17 -22.34 -3.61 3.76
CA ASN A 17 -22.98 -2.32 3.53
C ASN A 17 -22.89 -1.99 2.03
N GLU A 18 -23.91 -2.40 1.25
CA GLU A 18 -24.05 -2.05 -0.17
C GLU A 18 -23.99 -0.52 -0.41
N SER A 19 -24.22 0.28 0.63
CA SER A 19 -24.15 1.75 0.63
C SER A 19 -22.79 2.33 0.25
N ARG A 20 -21.69 1.59 0.36
CA ARG A 20 -20.34 2.07 0.02
C ARG A 20 -19.95 1.86 -1.45
N ILE A 21 -20.75 1.11 -2.20
CA ILE A 21 -20.41 0.70 -3.56
C ILE A 21 -21.14 1.61 -4.56
N ASN A 22 -20.53 2.75 -4.88
CA ASN A 22 -21.02 3.66 -5.91
C ASN A 22 -20.73 3.14 -7.34
N SER A 23 -21.31 3.78 -8.35
CA SER A 23 -21.17 3.38 -9.77
C SER A 23 -19.71 3.33 -10.25
N PHE A 24 -18.88 4.27 -9.79
CA PHE A 24 -17.45 4.30 -10.11
C PHE A 24 -16.74 3.06 -9.58
N ILE A 25 -16.99 2.69 -8.32
CA ILE A 25 -16.43 1.46 -7.73
C ILE A 25 -16.97 0.22 -8.45
N LYS A 26 -18.29 0.13 -8.70
CA LYS A 26 -18.90 -1.01 -9.41
C LYS A 26 -18.23 -1.29 -10.75
N SER A 27 -17.91 -0.24 -11.52
CA SER A 27 -17.27 -0.37 -12.83
C SER A 27 -15.82 -0.88 -12.80
N LYS A 28 -15.18 -0.89 -11.64
CA LYS A 28 -13.74 -1.19 -11.45
C LYS A 28 -13.48 -2.27 -10.40
N LEU A 29 -14.53 -2.91 -9.89
CA LEU A 29 -14.47 -3.91 -8.84
C LEU A 29 -13.91 -5.23 -9.39
N MET A 30 -13.02 -5.86 -8.64
CA MET A 30 -12.44 -7.15 -8.98
C MET A 30 -11.94 -7.89 -7.74
N SER A 31 -11.60 -9.16 -7.91
CA SER A 31 -11.04 -9.99 -6.84
C SER A 31 -9.56 -9.66 -6.60
N ALA A 32 -9.00 -10.13 -5.47
CA ALA A 32 -7.58 -9.97 -5.16
C ALA A 32 -6.72 -10.77 -6.13
N GLU A 33 -7.24 -11.91 -6.57
CA GLU A 33 -6.65 -12.82 -7.54
C GLU A 33 -6.57 -12.16 -8.92
N ASP A 34 -7.64 -11.49 -9.37
CA ASP A 34 -7.63 -10.73 -10.64
C ASP A 34 -6.60 -9.60 -10.61
N VAL A 35 -6.47 -8.91 -9.48
CA VAL A 35 -5.42 -7.89 -9.30
C VAL A 35 -4.05 -8.54 -9.34
N ALA A 36 -3.85 -9.62 -8.59
CA ALA A 36 -2.58 -10.33 -8.51
C ALA A 36 -2.12 -10.80 -9.89
N GLU A 37 -3.01 -11.28 -10.77
CA GLU A 37 -2.69 -11.67 -12.15
C GLU A 37 -2.27 -10.50 -13.04
N LYS A 38 -2.76 -9.29 -12.75
CA LYS A 38 -2.37 -8.07 -13.48
C LYS A 38 -1.04 -7.47 -13.04
N LEU A 39 -0.54 -7.82 -11.86
CA LEU A 39 0.74 -7.31 -11.39
C LEU A 39 1.88 -7.80 -12.29
N PRO A 40 2.88 -6.97 -12.66
CA PRO A 40 4.05 -7.44 -13.37
C PRO A 40 4.85 -8.46 -12.55
N GLU A 41 5.54 -9.40 -13.21
CA GLU A 41 6.44 -10.34 -12.51
C GLU A 41 7.59 -9.59 -11.81
N LYS A 42 8.13 -8.56 -12.49
CA LYS A 42 9.10 -7.62 -11.93
C LYS A 42 8.39 -6.30 -11.65
N VAL A 43 8.20 -5.99 -10.37
CA VAL A 43 7.32 -4.89 -9.95
C VAL A 43 7.90 -4.11 -8.78
N THR A 44 7.79 -2.79 -8.85
CA THR A 44 7.95 -1.90 -7.70
C THR A 44 6.57 -1.51 -7.16
N ILE A 45 6.29 -1.94 -5.93
CA ILE A 45 5.02 -1.73 -5.24
C ILE A 45 5.18 -0.63 -4.20
N GLY A 46 4.39 0.44 -4.32
CA GLY A 46 4.14 1.41 -3.25
C GLY A 46 2.89 1.02 -2.47
N ALA A 47 3.04 0.48 -1.26
CA ALA A 47 1.94 0.04 -0.43
C ALA A 47 1.69 1.01 0.73
N SER A 48 0.42 1.32 1.00
CA SER A 48 0.07 2.07 2.21
C SER A 48 0.50 1.30 3.47
N GLY A 49 0.63 1.98 4.60
CA GLY A 49 0.95 1.34 5.87
C GLY A 49 1.98 2.08 6.72
N PHE A 50 1.65 2.25 7.99
CA PHE A 50 2.56 2.82 9.00
C PHE A 50 2.25 2.19 10.36
N THR A 51 3.19 1.45 10.95
CA THR A 51 3.05 0.78 12.26
C THR A 51 1.77 -0.05 12.39
N PRO A 52 1.82 -1.32 11.98
CA PRO A 52 0.71 -2.15 11.44
C PRO A 52 -0.69 -1.51 11.28
N ALA A 53 -0.77 -0.29 10.76
CA ALA A 53 -2.01 0.42 10.50
C ALA A 53 -2.06 0.81 9.03
N GLY A 54 -3.23 0.72 8.42
CA GLY A 54 -3.49 1.24 7.08
C GLY A 54 -2.77 0.57 5.90
N TYR A 55 -2.34 -0.69 6.03
CA TYR A 55 -1.69 -1.45 4.95
C TYR A 55 -2.66 -2.43 4.27
N PRO A 56 -2.49 -2.74 2.97
CA PRO A 56 -3.29 -3.72 2.25
C PRO A 56 -3.04 -5.14 2.77
N LYS A 57 -4.06 -5.98 2.75
CA LYS A 57 -4.07 -7.30 3.41
C LYS A 57 -4.42 -8.46 2.48
N VAL A 58 -5.16 -8.23 1.40
CA VAL A 58 -5.65 -9.34 0.55
C VAL A 58 -4.88 -9.48 -0.76
N ILE A 59 -4.59 -8.38 -1.45
CA ILE A 59 -3.81 -8.36 -2.68
C ILE A 59 -2.40 -8.92 -2.46
N PRO A 60 -1.65 -8.56 -1.39
CA PRO A 60 -0.31 -9.11 -1.22
C PRO A 60 -0.32 -10.63 -1.01
N GLY A 61 -1.32 -11.15 -0.29
CA GLY A 61 -1.54 -12.59 -0.13
C GLY A 61 -1.85 -13.29 -1.44
N ALA A 62 -2.76 -12.73 -2.25
CA ALA A 62 -3.09 -13.27 -3.58
C ALA A 62 -1.86 -13.24 -4.52
N PHE A 63 -1.07 -12.18 -4.49
CA PHE A 63 0.16 -12.09 -5.28
C PHE A 63 1.22 -13.10 -4.82
N ALA A 64 1.40 -13.29 -3.51
CA ALA A 64 2.26 -14.34 -2.97
C ALA A 64 1.82 -15.74 -3.43
N GLN A 65 0.49 -15.99 -3.48
CA GLN A 65 -0.05 -17.24 -3.97
C GLN A 65 0.19 -17.45 -5.47
N ARG A 66 0.04 -16.39 -6.29
CA ARG A 66 0.39 -16.41 -7.71
C ARG A 66 1.86 -16.78 -7.92
N ILE A 67 2.77 -16.17 -7.16
CA ILE A 67 4.20 -16.49 -7.21
C ILE A 67 4.45 -17.96 -6.88
N LYS A 68 3.84 -18.46 -5.79
CA LYS A 68 4.00 -19.85 -5.34
C LYS A 68 3.47 -20.87 -6.35
N ASN A 69 2.40 -20.52 -7.06
CA ASN A 69 1.76 -21.39 -8.07
C ASN A 69 2.40 -21.28 -9.47
N SER A 70 3.27 -20.28 -9.69
CA SER A 70 3.97 -20.13 -10.96
C SER A 70 4.90 -21.31 -11.23
N LYS A 71 5.02 -21.70 -12.51
CA LYS A 71 6.03 -22.67 -12.96
C LYS A 71 7.45 -22.12 -12.88
N ASN A 72 7.60 -20.80 -12.95
CA ASN A 72 8.88 -20.08 -12.95
C ASN A 72 8.87 -19.00 -11.85
N PRO A 73 8.78 -19.37 -10.56
CA PRO A 73 8.71 -18.41 -9.47
C PRO A 73 9.93 -17.48 -9.43
N GLU A 74 11.09 -17.93 -9.92
CA GLU A 74 12.33 -17.16 -9.99
C GLU A 74 12.30 -15.92 -10.88
N ASN A 75 11.37 -15.83 -11.83
CA ASN A 75 11.19 -14.65 -12.67
C ASN A 75 10.62 -13.45 -11.89
N PHE A 76 9.96 -13.72 -10.75
CA PHE A 76 9.35 -12.68 -9.95
C PHE A 76 10.40 -11.91 -9.13
N SER A 77 10.26 -10.60 -9.12
CA SER A 77 11.14 -9.67 -8.41
C SER A 77 10.34 -8.49 -7.89
N ILE A 78 10.38 -8.28 -6.58
CA ILE A 78 9.55 -7.27 -5.92
C ILE A 78 10.43 -6.23 -5.22
N ASN A 79 10.24 -4.97 -5.55
CA ASN A 79 10.64 -3.86 -4.68
C ASN A 79 9.41 -3.43 -3.89
N LEU A 80 9.52 -3.32 -2.56
CA LEU A 80 8.40 -2.96 -1.69
C LEU A 80 8.70 -1.66 -0.95
N TYR A 81 7.91 -0.63 -1.24
CA TYR A 81 7.98 0.69 -0.61
C TYR A 81 6.74 0.84 0.28
N THR A 82 6.95 1.12 1.56
CA THR A 82 5.85 1.34 2.52
C THR A 82 6.05 2.65 3.27
N GLY A 83 5.07 3.06 4.07
CA GLY A 83 5.27 4.20 4.96
C GLY A 83 6.28 3.89 6.07
N ALA A 84 6.02 2.83 6.82
CA ALA A 84 6.94 2.28 7.81
C ALA A 84 6.79 0.74 7.90
N SER A 85 6.69 0.17 9.09
CA SER A 85 6.41 -1.26 9.26
C SER A 85 4.96 -1.60 8.91
N THR A 86 4.75 -2.84 8.48
CA THR A 86 3.42 -3.39 8.19
C THR A 86 3.22 -4.72 8.91
N GLY A 87 2.15 -5.45 8.58
CA GLY A 87 1.82 -6.73 9.20
C GLY A 87 2.26 -7.96 8.40
N ASP A 88 1.87 -9.13 8.89
CA ASP A 88 2.19 -10.41 8.25
C ASP A 88 1.52 -10.51 6.87
N GLU A 89 0.33 -9.94 6.71
CA GLU A 89 -0.46 -9.96 5.46
C GLU A 89 0.16 -9.11 4.33
N LEU A 90 1.24 -8.37 4.58
CA LEU A 90 2.04 -7.70 3.56
C LEU A 90 3.52 -8.09 3.66
N ASP A 91 4.23 -7.62 4.68
CA ASP A 91 5.67 -7.87 4.84
C ASP A 91 5.94 -9.38 4.98
N GLY A 92 5.18 -10.08 5.80
CA GLY A 92 5.37 -11.51 6.05
C GLY A 92 5.12 -12.39 4.82
N VAL A 93 3.94 -12.27 4.21
CA VAL A 93 3.55 -13.06 3.04
C VAL A 93 4.49 -12.83 1.86
N LEU A 94 4.89 -11.57 1.60
CA LEU A 94 5.82 -11.27 0.51
C LEU A 94 7.25 -11.71 0.84
N ALA A 95 7.71 -11.60 2.10
CA ALA A 95 9.00 -12.13 2.52
C ALA A 95 9.12 -13.64 2.27
N ARG A 96 8.07 -14.41 2.63
CA ARG A 96 8.06 -15.87 2.49
C ARG A 96 8.12 -16.36 1.04
N THR A 97 7.84 -15.50 0.05
CA THR A 97 8.06 -15.83 -1.38
C THR A 97 9.55 -15.91 -1.75
N GLY A 98 10.43 -15.26 -0.97
CA GLY A 98 11.83 -15.08 -1.29
C GLY A 98 12.08 -14.23 -2.55
N ARG A 99 11.08 -13.49 -3.03
CA ARG A 99 11.14 -12.68 -4.26
C ARG A 99 11.34 -11.18 -4.02
N LEU A 100 11.31 -10.72 -2.77
CA LEU A 100 11.68 -9.35 -2.43
C LEU A 100 13.17 -9.10 -2.75
N LYS A 101 13.45 -8.00 -3.46
CA LYS A 101 14.80 -7.55 -3.82
C LYS A 101 15.21 -6.26 -3.14
N LEU A 102 14.25 -5.37 -2.87
CA LEU A 102 14.45 -4.13 -2.15
C LEU A 102 13.28 -3.88 -1.20
N LYS A 103 13.58 -3.49 0.04
CA LYS A 103 12.60 -2.97 1.01
C LYS A 103 13.07 -1.61 1.51
N ILE A 104 12.16 -0.63 1.50
CA ILE A 104 12.32 0.67 2.16
C ILE A 104 11.02 1.04 2.88
N PRO A 105 11.03 2.02 3.79
CA PRO A 105 12.17 2.62 4.50
C PRO A 105 12.35 2.04 5.91
N TYR A 106 11.42 1.17 6.35
CA TYR A 106 11.44 0.57 7.67
C TYR A 106 10.74 -0.79 7.63
N GLN A 107 11.07 -1.68 8.55
CA GLN A 107 10.38 -2.94 8.76
C GLN A 107 10.54 -3.41 10.21
N SER A 108 9.58 -4.18 10.72
CA SER A 108 9.67 -4.83 12.03
C SER A 108 9.37 -6.33 11.98
N HIS A 109 9.11 -6.88 10.80
CA HIS A 109 8.66 -8.27 10.64
C HIS A 109 9.83 -9.27 10.74
N PRO A 110 9.70 -10.37 11.50
CA PRO A 110 10.79 -11.33 11.70
C PRO A 110 11.29 -11.97 10.41
N ASP A 111 10.40 -12.30 9.46
CA ASP A 111 10.80 -12.88 8.18
C ASP A 111 11.65 -11.93 7.33
N LEU A 112 11.30 -10.64 7.28
CA LEU A 112 12.12 -9.63 6.60
C LEU A 112 13.47 -9.46 7.30
N ARG A 113 13.46 -9.33 8.62
CA ARG A 113 14.69 -9.22 9.42
C ARG A 113 15.65 -10.39 9.15
N LYS A 114 15.12 -11.60 9.05
CA LYS A 114 15.90 -12.80 8.70
C LYS A 114 16.48 -12.72 7.29
N LEU A 115 15.69 -12.29 6.29
CA LEU A 115 16.19 -12.13 4.92
C LEU A 115 17.28 -11.05 4.82
N ILE A 116 17.09 -9.92 5.49
CA ILE A 116 18.03 -8.79 5.53
C ILE A 116 19.35 -9.23 6.16
N ASN A 117 19.29 -9.81 7.36
CA ASN A 117 20.49 -10.23 8.11
C ASN A 117 21.27 -11.36 7.43
N ASN A 118 20.63 -12.12 6.54
CA ASN A 118 21.28 -13.16 5.73
C ASN A 118 21.73 -12.68 4.34
N GLY A 119 21.66 -11.37 4.07
CA GLY A 119 22.07 -10.78 2.78
C GLY A 119 21.19 -11.22 1.60
N LYS A 120 19.93 -11.60 1.84
CA LYS A 120 18.99 -12.07 0.81
C LYS A 120 18.01 -11.00 0.33
N LEU A 121 17.93 -9.88 1.05
CA LEU A 121 17.07 -8.73 0.73
C LEU A 121 17.86 -7.45 0.97
N ASN A 122 17.95 -6.58 -0.06
CA ASN A 122 18.47 -5.23 0.15
C ASN A 122 17.44 -4.44 0.96
N PHE A 123 17.92 -3.80 2.02
CA PHE A 123 17.10 -2.96 2.88
C PHE A 123 17.82 -1.64 3.10
N ILE A 124 17.07 -0.54 2.94
CA ILE A 124 17.57 0.80 3.19
C ILE A 124 16.63 1.42 4.21
N ASP A 125 17.12 1.52 5.45
CA ASP A 125 16.46 2.32 6.47
C ASP A 125 16.74 3.80 6.27
N MET A 126 15.72 4.61 6.41
CA MET A 126 15.79 6.05 6.11
C MET A 126 15.02 6.87 7.13
N HIS A 127 15.44 8.13 7.28
CA HIS A 127 14.59 9.15 7.89
C HIS A 127 13.26 9.21 7.12
N LEU A 128 12.16 8.85 7.80
CA LEU A 128 10.86 8.65 7.16
C LEU A 128 10.39 9.91 6.41
N SER A 129 10.68 11.10 6.92
CA SER A 129 10.34 12.38 6.29
C SER A 129 11.03 12.62 4.94
N HIS A 130 12.15 11.95 4.64
CA HIS A 130 12.90 12.13 3.39
C HIS A 130 12.44 11.19 2.27
N VAL A 131 11.73 10.11 2.62
CA VAL A 131 11.43 9.00 1.70
C VAL A 131 10.57 9.47 0.53
N SER A 132 9.49 10.20 0.82
CA SER A 132 8.59 10.73 -0.22
C SER A 132 9.34 11.63 -1.19
N ARG A 133 10.27 12.46 -0.68
CA ARG A 133 11.12 13.33 -1.48
C ARG A 133 12.06 12.53 -2.38
N TYR A 134 12.81 11.58 -1.84
CA TYR A 134 13.75 10.77 -2.64
C TYR A 134 13.06 9.94 -3.72
N ILE A 135 11.85 9.42 -3.44
CA ILE A 135 11.05 8.73 -4.45
C ILE A 135 10.65 9.71 -5.57
N ARG A 136 10.18 10.92 -5.22
CA ARG A 136 9.77 11.93 -6.21
C ARG A 136 10.94 12.52 -7.01
N GLU A 137 12.13 12.57 -6.42
CA GLU A 137 13.38 12.97 -7.08
C GLU A 137 13.95 11.85 -7.97
N GLY A 138 13.32 10.66 -8.01
CA GLY A 138 13.75 9.55 -8.88
C GLY A 138 15.01 8.84 -8.40
N ILE A 139 15.39 8.98 -7.13
CA ILE A 139 16.53 8.28 -6.52
C ILE A 139 16.30 6.77 -6.49
N PHE A 140 15.04 6.36 -6.30
CA PHE A 140 14.62 4.96 -6.30
C PHE A 140 13.96 4.57 -7.62
N PRO A 141 13.95 3.26 -7.98
CA PRO A 141 13.13 2.75 -9.09
C PRO A 141 11.71 3.31 -9.09
N SER A 142 11.19 3.59 -10.30
CA SER A 142 9.84 4.10 -10.46
C SER A 142 8.79 3.12 -9.91
N ILE A 143 7.71 3.67 -9.35
CA ILE A 143 6.62 2.87 -8.80
C ILE A 143 5.77 2.38 -9.96
N ASP A 144 5.70 1.07 -10.14
CA ASP A 144 4.83 0.48 -11.14
C ASP A 144 3.39 0.47 -10.64
N VAL A 145 3.20 0.09 -9.37
CA VAL A 145 1.88 -0.13 -8.79
C VAL A 145 1.77 0.47 -7.39
N ALA A 146 0.69 1.21 -7.13
CA ALA A 146 0.27 1.59 -5.78
C ALA A 146 -0.81 0.63 -5.27
N ILE A 147 -0.66 0.11 -4.05
CA ILE A 147 -1.66 -0.73 -3.38
C ILE A 147 -2.04 -0.10 -2.05
N ILE A 148 -3.22 0.52 -1.99
CA ILE A 148 -3.62 1.40 -0.89
C ILE A 148 -4.88 0.85 -0.19
N GLU A 149 -4.85 0.75 1.13
CA GLU A 149 -6.05 0.49 1.93
C GLU A 149 -6.87 1.78 2.12
N ALA A 150 -8.17 1.69 1.87
CA ALA A 150 -9.10 2.82 1.97
C ALA A 150 -10.39 2.43 2.69
N CYS A 151 -10.96 3.38 3.45
CA CYS A 151 -12.29 3.23 4.05
C CYS A 151 -13.42 3.59 3.07
N ASP A 152 -13.13 4.46 2.09
CA ASP A 152 -14.05 4.86 1.04
C ASP A 152 -13.36 5.41 -0.20
N VAL A 153 -14.07 5.35 -1.32
CA VAL A 153 -13.69 6.03 -2.57
C VAL A 153 -14.92 6.70 -3.16
N THR A 154 -14.89 8.01 -3.37
CA THR A 154 -16.05 8.74 -3.90
C THR A 154 -16.22 8.53 -5.40
N SER A 155 -17.40 8.88 -5.92
CA SER A 155 -17.72 8.75 -7.34
C SER A 155 -16.84 9.61 -8.26
N ASP A 156 -16.26 10.69 -7.72
CA ASP A 156 -15.29 11.54 -8.41
C ASP A 156 -13.82 11.12 -8.16
N GLY A 157 -13.61 9.97 -7.53
CA GLY A 157 -12.29 9.33 -7.42
C GLY A 157 -11.44 9.77 -6.24
N ARG A 158 -11.96 10.53 -5.26
CA ARG A 158 -11.21 10.78 -4.02
C ARG A 158 -11.11 9.51 -3.21
N ILE A 159 -9.92 9.25 -2.67
CA ILE A 159 -9.62 8.08 -1.84
C ILE A 159 -9.50 8.53 -0.38
N TYR A 160 -10.27 7.90 0.50
CA TYR A 160 -10.20 8.15 1.94
C TYR A 160 -9.47 7.00 2.62
N LEU A 161 -8.32 7.30 3.22
CA LEU A 161 -7.44 6.31 3.86
C LEU A 161 -8.04 5.80 5.18
N THR A 162 -7.44 4.73 5.71
CA THR A 162 -7.84 4.10 6.98
C THR A 162 -6.99 4.62 8.15
N ASN A 163 -6.26 3.78 8.87
CA ASN A 163 -5.60 4.17 10.13
C ASN A 163 -4.20 4.76 9.95
N SER A 164 -3.78 5.08 8.72
CA SER A 164 -2.48 5.72 8.46
C SER A 164 -2.46 6.42 7.11
N SER A 165 -1.66 7.49 7.01
CA SER A 165 -1.29 8.09 5.72
C SER A 165 0.01 7.54 5.17
N GLY A 166 1.09 7.60 5.96
CA GLY A 166 2.44 7.24 5.50
C GLY A 166 2.80 7.98 4.21
N MET A 167 3.24 7.24 3.20
CA MET A 167 3.66 7.79 1.90
C MET A 167 2.59 7.56 0.82
N SER A 168 1.36 7.22 1.21
CA SER A 168 0.28 6.85 0.27
C SER A 168 0.02 7.91 -0.79
N SER A 169 0.03 9.20 -0.42
CA SER A 169 -0.15 10.30 -1.37
C SER A 169 0.95 10.35 -2.44
N THR A 170 2.20 10.04 -2.06
CA THR A 170 3.32 9.95 -2.99
C THR A 170 3.17 8.76 -3.93
N TYR A 171 2.73 7.61 -3.42
CA TYR A 171 2.54 6.41 -4.24
C TYR A 171 1.39 6.59 -5.23
N LEU A 172 0.27 7.16 -4.79
CA LEU A 172 -0.86 7.51 -5.64
C LEU A 172 -0.49 8.52 -6.73
N ALA A 173 0.40 9.47 -6.43
CA ALA A 173 0.82 10.48 -7.40
C ALA A 173 1.79 9.95 -8.47
N LEU A 174 2.53 8.88 -8.20
CA LEU A 174 3.64 8.42 -9.05
C LEU A 174 3.43 7.06 -9.70
N ALA A 175 2.54 6.22 -9.16
CA ALA A 175 2.33 4.87 -9.69
C ALA A 175 1.68 4.89 -11.07
N LYS A 176 2.07 3.96 -11.94
CA LYS A 176 1.44 3.77 -13.25
C LYS A 176 0.04 3.19 -13.10
N ASP A 177 -0.11 2.20 -12.21
CA ASP A 177 -1.38 1.58 -11.87
C ASP A 177 -1.71 1.72 -10.38
N ILE A 178 -2.99 1.88 -10.08
CA ILE A 178 -3.48 2.05 -8.71
C ILE A 178 -4.51 0.96 -8.39
N TYR A 179 -4.26 0.20 -7.33
CA TYR A 179 -5.19 -0.74 -6.73
C TYR A 179 -5.56 -0.30 -5.32
N ILE A 180 -6.86 -0.26 -5.05
CA ILE A 180 -7.39 0.16 -3.76
C ILE A 180 -8.08 -1.03 -3.10
N GLU A 181 -7.69 -1.37 -1.88
CA GLU A 181 -8.41 -2.30 -1.02
C GLU A 181 -9.43 -1.53 -0.18
N LEU A 182 -10.70 -1.72 -0.50
CA LEU A 182 -11.79 -1.15 0.30
C LEU A 182 -12.00 -2.02 1.54
N ASN A 183 -11.70 -1.47 2.71
CA ASN A 183 -11.82 -2.18 3.98
C ASN A 183 -13.04 -1.68 4.77
N GLU A 184 -14.12 -2.46 4.73
CA GLU A 184 -15.39 -2.18 5.40
C GLU A 184 -15.28 -2.18 6.94
N ALA A 185 -14.19 -2.72 7.52
CA ALA A 185 -13.94 -2.68 8.95
C ALA A 185 -13.66 -1.26 9.48
N HIS A 186 -13.29 -0.32 8.61
CA HIS A 186 -13.09 1.09 8.97
C HIS A 186 -14.38 1.89 8.74
N PRO A 187 -14.83 2.70 9.73
CA PRO A 187 -16.02 3.54 9.60
C PRO A 187 -15.86 4.64 8.55
N LEU A 188 -16.98 5.09 7.95
CA LEU A 188 -16.96 6.21 6.98
C LEU A 188 -16.70 7.56 7.68
N GLU A 189 -16.92 7.61 8.99
CA GLU A 189 -16.66 8.72 9.89
C GLU A 189 -15.17 9.06 9.97
N MET A 190 -14.28 8.19 9.47
CA MET A 190 -12.86 8.51 9.27
C MET A 190 -12.61 9.53 8.15
N LYS A 191 -13.60 9.81 7.30
CA LYS A 191 -13.51 10.86 6.29
C LYS A 191 -13.27 12.20 6.97
N GLY A 192 -12.23 12.89 6.53
CA GLY A 192 -11.79 14.15 7.14
C GLY A 192 -10.77 13.96 8.26
N LEU A 193 -10.45 12.73 8.71
CA LEU A 193 -9.38 12.54 9.71
C LEU A 193 -8.00 12.94 9.16
N HIS A 194 -7.74 12.62 7.90
CA HIS A 194 -6.47 12.89 7.25
C HIS A 194 -6.40 14.32 6.75
N ASP A 195 -5.20 14.88 6.80
CA ASP A 195 -4.80 16.10 6.12
C ASP A 195 -3.67 15.72 5.15
N ILE A 196 -3.88 15.91 3.85
CA ILE A 196 -3.01 15.36 2.80
C ILE A 196 -2.47 16.50 1.96
N TYR A 197 -1.23 16.89 2.26
CA TYR A 197 -0.49 17.87 1.52
C TYR A 197 0.77 17.26 0.89
N LEU A 198 0.95 17.48 -0.41
CA LEU A 198 2.15 17.07 -1.14
C LEU A 198 2.89 18.32 -1.64
N PRO A 199 3.98 18.76 -0.97
CA PRO A 199 4.68 20.00 -1.33
C PRO A 199 5.30 19.91 -2.72
N GLU A 200 5.34 21.00 -3.48
CA GLU A 200 6.17 21.08 -4.69
C GLU A 200 7.66 20.89 -4.35
N LEU A 201 8.40 20.21 -5.24
CA LEU A 201 9.84 19.98 -5.02
C LEU A 201 10.64 21.27 -5.31
N HIS A 202 11.70 21.48 -4.55
CA HIS A 202 12.70 22.55 -4.78
C HIS A 202 12.18 23.99 -4.77
N THR A 203 11.02 24.26 -4.16
CA THR A 203 10.47 25.63 -4.13
C THR A 203 11.15 26.54 -3.10
N GLY A 204 11.76 25.96 -2.06
CA GLY A 204 12.26 26.72 -0.90
C GLY A 204 11.16 27.46 -0.13
N ARG A 205 9.88 27.24 -0.48
CA ARG A 205 8.73 27.84 0.20
C ARG A 205 8.48 27.09 1.51
N PRO A 206 8.08 27.80 2.58
CA PRO A 206 7.69 27.14 3.82
C PRO A 206 6.45 26.27 3.59
N ILE A 207 6.33 25.21 4.39
CA ILE A 207 5.08 24.48 4.56
C ILE A 207 4.30 25.26 5.62
N ASN A 208 3.11 25.75 5.27
CA ASN A 208 2.33 26.67 6.11
C ASN A 208 1.59 25.94 7.24
N ILE A 209 2.33 25.39 8.20
CA ILE A 209 1.81 24.80 9.43
C ILE A 209 2.40 25.58 10.59
N ASP A 210 1.57 26.39 11.24
CA ASP A 210 1.94 27.23 12.39
C ASP A 210 1.44 26.61 13.71
N TYR A 211 0.34 25.85 13.65
CA TYR A 211 -0.28 25.16 14.79
C TYR A 211 -0.48 23.66 14.53
N VAL A 212 -0.58 22.88 15.61
CA VAL A 212 -0.64 21.41 15.56
C VAL A 212 -1.93 20.85 14.94
N ASP A 213 -2.96 21.69 14.81
CA ASP A 213 -4.28 21.38 14.25
C ASP A 213 -4.57 22.10 12.93
N ASP A 214 -3.58 22.79 12.36
CA ASP A 214 -3.69 23.36 11.01
C ASP A 214 -3.94 22.26 9.97
N ARG A 215 -4.69 22.61 8.92
CA ARG A 215 -4.97 21.76 7.77
C ARG A 215 -4.57 22.45 6.48
N ILE A 216 -3.86 21.74 5.60
CA ILE A 216 -3.22 22.32 4.40
C ILE A 216 -3.39 21.48 3.13
#